data_AF-A0A9Q3CN31-F1
#
_entry.id   AF-A0A9Q3CN31-F1
#
_cell.length_a   1.000
_cell.length_b   1.000
_cell.length_c   1.000
_cell.angle_alpha   90.00
_cell.angle_beta   90.00
_cell.angle_gamma   90.00
#
_symmetry.space_group_name_H-M   'P 1'
#
loop_
_entity.id
_entity.type
_entity.pdbx_description
1 polymer ?
#
loop_
_entity_poly.entity_id
_entity_poly.type
_entity_poly.pdbx_seq_one_letter_code
_entity_poly.pdbx_strand_id
1 'polypeptide(L)'
;MYMMNDLQTLSSEKFRQLCRTTHESFEKLVAQIQGDKTFPKLSQNKQHNPAIQLAVALSRLGSNGNGAALGKIGMLFGISHGAIVLYTQRVIQILMKLKCKVIVWPTIEQQREMSQVI
;
A
#
# COMPACT_ATOMS: atom_id res chain seq x y z
N MET A 1 11.61 6.65 -12.53
CA MET A 1 10.25 7.06 -12.13
C MET A 1 9.33 5.90 -12.46
N TYR A 2 8.71 5.27 -11.46
CA TYR A 2 7.77 4.17 -11.71
C TYR A 2 6.38 4.71 -12.07
N MET A 3 5.95 4.49 -13.31
CA MET A 3 4.56 4.62 -13.76
C MET A 3 3.77 3.33 -13.45
N MET A 4 2.45 3.37 -13.61
CA MET A 4 1.56 2.21 -13.35
C MET A 4 1.99 0.97 -14.14
N ASN A 5 2.37 1.14 -15.41
CA ASN A 5 2.83 0.06 -16.27
C ASN A 5 4.16 -0.53 -15.80
N ASP A 6 4.99 0.26 -15.12
CA ASP A 6 6.29 -0.19 -14.63
C ASP A 6 6.14 -1.07 -13.39
N LEU A 7 5.10 -0.88 -12.58
CA LEU A 7 4.85 -1.74 -11.42
C LEU A 7 4.58 -3.19 -11.84
N GLN A 8 3.82 -3.40 -12.91
CA GLN A 8 3.46 -4.73 -13.41
C GLN A 8 4.62 -5.45 -14.11
N THR A 9 5.60 -4.73 -14.63
CA THR A 9 6.78 -5.31 -15.31
C THR A 9 7.93 -5.63 -14.36
N LEU A 10 7.83 -5.24 -13.08
CA LEU A 10 8.82 -5.58 -12.07
C LEU A 10 8.84 -7.08 -11.78
N SER A 11 10.05 -7.64 -11.68
CA SER A 11 10.23 -8.98 -11.13
C SER A 11 9.69 -9.06 -9.70
N SER A 12 9.25 -10.26 -9.28
CA SER A 12 8.67 -10.48 -7.95
C SER A 12 9.57 -10.00 -6.81
N GLU A 13 10.89 -10.13 -6.97
CA GLU A 13 11.87 -9.64 -5.98
C GLU A 13 11.86 -8.11 -5.88
N LYS A 14 11.98 -7.42 -7.01
CA LYS A 14 11.99 -5.94 -7.05
C LYS A 14 10.66 -5.38 -6.58
N PHE A 15 9.56 -5.99 -7.00
CA PHE A 15 8.23 -5.60 -6.55
C PHE A 15 8.09 -5.76 -5.04
N ARG A 16 8.55 -6.88 -4.48
CA ARG A 16 8.51 -7.12 -3.03
C ARG A 16 9.43 -6.18 -2.26
N GLN A 17 10.58 -5.81 -2.81
CA GLN A 17 11.45 -4.79 -2.21
C GLN A 17 10.77 -3.42 -2.19
N LEU A 18 10.04 -3.06 -3.26
CA LEU A 18 9.35 -1.79 -3.40
C LEU A 18 8.07 -1.72 -2.55
N CYS A 19 7.15 -2.63 -2.76
CA CYS A 19 5.80 -2.62 -2.18
C CYS A 19 5.69 -3.41 -0.87
N ARG A 20 6.76 -4.10 -0.44
CA ARG A 20 6.79 -4.98 0.76
C ARG A 20 5.73 -6.09 0.76
N THR A 21 5.21 -6.44 -0.41
CA THR A 21 4.21 -7.50 -0.59
C THR A 21 4.41 -8.19 -1.93
N THR A 22 3.68 -9.27 -2.18
CA THR A 22 3.66 -9.95 -3.49
C THR A 22 2.72 -9.24 -4.46
N HIS A 23 2.93 -9.44 -5.77
CA HIS A 23 2.02 -8.95 -6.81
C HIS A 23 0.57 -9.39 -6.55
N GLU A 24 0.37 -10.68 -6.27
CA GLU A 24 -0.96 -11.25 -6.04
C GLU A 24 -1.68 -10.59 -4.85
N SER A 25 -1.00 -10.45 -3.70
CA SER A 25 -1.58 -9.80 -2.52
C SER A 25 -1.84 -8.32 -2.76
N PHE A 26 -0.98 -7.67 -3.54
CA PHE A 26 -1.17 -6.28 -3.92
C PHE A 26 -2.40 -6.09 -4.81
N GLU A 27 -2.57 -6.90 -5.85
CA GLU A 27 -3.73 -6.83 -6.75
C GLU A 27 -5.04 -7.12 -6.00
N LYS A 28 -5.04 -8.12 -5.12
CA LYS A 28 -6.18 -8.40 -4.22
C LYS A 28 -6.53 -7.19 -3.37
N LEU A 29 -5.53 -6.49 -2.83
CA LEU A 29 -5.74 -5.29 -2.03
C LEU A 29 -6.25 -4.13 -2.88
N VAL A 30 -5.70 -3.93 -4.08
CA VAL A 30 -6.20 -2.92 -5.04
C VAL A 30 -7.68 -3.14 -5.36
N ALA A 31 -8.08 -4.38 -5.65
CA ALA A 31 -9.47 -4.73 -5.94
C ALA A 31 -10.40 -4.43 -4.76
N GLN A 32 -9.95 -4.62 -3.51
CA GLN A 32 -10.73 -4.30 -2.32
C GLN A 32 -10.92 -2.79 -2.10
N ILE A 33 -9.97 -1.97 -2.52
CA ILE A 33 -9.98 -0.51 -2.25
C ILE A 33 -10.54 0.33 -3.40
N GLN A 34 -10.55 -0.19 -4.63
CA GLN A 34 -10.91 0.56 -5.85
C GLN A 34 -12.34 1.14 -5.84
N GLY A 35 -13.25 0.61 -5.00
CA GLY A 35 -14.63 1.09 -4.85
C GLY A 35 -14.90 2.02 -3.66
N ASP A 36 -13.91 2.31 -2.80
CA ASP A 36 -14.14 3.10 -1.59
C ASP A 36 -14.16 4.61 -1.88
N LYS A 37 -15.10 5.32 -1.24
CA LYS A 37 -15.31 6.78 -1.39
C LYS A 37 -14.09 7.63 -1.00
N THR A 38 -13.15 7.08 -0.24
CA THR A 38 -11.86 7.72 0.12
C THR A 38 -11.00 8.00 -1.12
N PHE A 39 -11.20 7.21 -2.18
CA PHE A 39 -10.73 7.53 -3.53
C PHE A 39 -11.90 8.20 -4.26
N PRO A 40 -12.00 9.54 -4.28
CA PRO A 40 -13.13 10.21 -4.90
C PRO A 40 -13.25 9.77 -6.37
N LYS A 41 -14.47 9.35 -6.77
CA LYS A 41 -14.78 9.07 -8.18
C LYS A 41 -14.42 10.32 -8.98
N LEU A 42 -13.63 10.13 -10.04
CA LEU A 42 -13.12 11.16 -10.95
C LEU A 42 -14.12 12.31 -11.16
N SER A 43 -14.04 13.35 -10.33
CA SER A 43 -14.70 14.62 -10.59
C SER A 43 -13.67 15.50 -11.29
N GLN A 44 -13.64 15.42 -12.61
CA GLN A 44 -12.94 16.34 -13.55
C GLN A 44 -11.42 16.52 -13.42
N ASN A 45 -10.78 16.06 -12.34
CA ASN A 45 -9.34 16.13 -12.13
C ASN A 45 -8.73 14.72 -12.19
N LYS A 46 -7.68 14.54 -13.00
CA LYS A 46 -6.88 13.32 -13.13
C LYS A 46 -6.25 12.91 -11.78
N GLN A 47 -7.00 12.31 -10.86
CA GLN A 47 -6.41 11.68 -9.69
C GLN A 47 -5.75 10.36 -10.09
N HIS A 48 -4.58 10.07 -9.51
CA HIS A 48 -3.80 8.88 -9.83
C HIS A 48 -4.53 7.60 -9.37
N ASN A 49 -4.33 6.52 -10.14
CA ASN A 49 -4.86 5.18 -9.90
C ASN A 49 -4.66 4.73 -8.43
N PRO A 50 -5.68 4.16 -7.74
CA PRO A 50 -5.55 3.65 -6.38
C PRO A 50 -4.34 2.73 -6.15
N ALA A 51 -3.93 1.96 -7.16
CA ALA A 51 -2.73 1.14 -7.09
C ALA A 51 -1.44 1.96 -6.94
N ILE A 52 -1.31 3.11 -7.63
CA ILE A 52 -0.16 4.00 -7.44
C ILE A 52 -0.14 4.56 -6.03
N GLN A 53 -1.30 5.00 -5.53
CA GLN A 53 -1.39 5.54 -4.17
C GLN A 53 -1.02 4.46 -3.15
N LEU A 54 -1.46 3.22 -3.36
CA LEU A 54 -1.13 2.06 -2.54
C LEU A 54 0.37 1.74 -2.60
N ALA A 55 0.98 1.67 -3.78
CA ALA A 55 2.41 1.41 -3.94
C ALA A 55 3.26 2.47 -3.22
N VAL A 56 2.94 3.75 -3.40
CA VAL A 56 3.63 4.86 -2.71
C VAL A 56 3.54 4.72 -1.19
N ALA A 57 2.34 4.44 -0.68
CA ALA A 57 2.12 4.31 0.75
C ALA A 57 2.86 3.09 1.33
N LEU A 58 2.79 1.93 0.66
CA LEU A 58 3.47 0.72 1.10
C LEU A 58 5.00 0.87 1.04
N SER A 59 5.53 1.47 -0.02
CA SER A 59 6.97 1.78 -0.08
C SER A 59 7.41 2.71 1.05
N ARG A 60 6.61 3.72 1.37
CA ARG A 60 6.89 4.64 2.48
C ARG A 60 6.83 3.93 3.83
N LEU A 61 5.79 3.14 4.11
CA LEU A 61 5.63 2.38 5.35
C LEU A 61 6.69 1.28 5.50
N GLY A 62 7.14 0.73 4.38
CA GLY A 62 8.19 -0.28 4.29
C GLY A 62 9.62 0.27 4.34
N SER A 63 9.78 1.57 4.54
CA SER A 63 11.09 2.25 4.60
C SER A 63 11.29 2.85 5.98
N ASN A 64 12.53 2.95 6.44
CA ASN A 64 12.88 3.55 7.73
C ASN A 64 13.94 4.67 7.57
N GLY A 65 13.98 5.60 8.53
CA GLY A 65 14.90 6.73 8.55
C GLY A 65 14.86 7.55 7.25
N ASN A 66 16.03 7.83 6.68
CA ASN A 66 16.16 8.55 5.41
C ASN A 66 15.50 7.82 4.22
N GLY A 67 15.20 6.52 4.36
CA GLY A 67 14.45 5.74 3.38
C GLY A 67 12.99 6.19 3.22
N ALA A 68 12.35 6.62 4.31
CA ALA A 68 10.96 7.09 4.33
C ALA A 68 10.83 8.60 4.05
N ALA A 69 11.96 9.27 3.82
CA ALA A 69 11.99 10.69 3.51
C ALA A 69 11.18 10.97 2.24
N LEU A 70 10.36 12.03 2.29
CA LEU A 70 9.46 12.40 1.19
C LEU A 70 10.23 12.66 -0.11
N GLY A 71 11.45 13.22 -0.03
CA GLY A 71 12.29 13.44 -1.21
C GLY A 71 12.68 12.14 -1.92
N LYS A 72 13.02 11.08 -1.18
CA LYS A 72 13.41 9.79 -1.76
C LYS A 72 12.23 9.07 -2.41
N ILE A 73 11.08 9.08 -1.75
CA ILE A 73 9.82 8.53 -2.30
C ILE A 73 9.38 9.36 -3.52
N GLY A 74 9.50 10.68 -3.46
CA GLY A 74 9.20 11.60 -4.56
C GLY A 74 10.07 11.35 -5.79
N MET A 75 11.37 11.12 -5.60
CA MET A 75 12.29 10.74 -6.68
C MET A 75 11.94 9.37 -7.29
N LEU A 76 11.56 8.41 -6.45
CA LEU A 76 11.24 7.04 -6.87
C LEU A 76 9.98 7.00 -7.76
N PHE A 77 8.92 7.71 -7.36
CA PHE A 77 7.62 7.71 -8.02
C PHE A 77 7.37 8.94 -8.92
N GLY A 78 8.24 9.94 -8.90
CA GLY A 78 8.11 11.18 -9.67
C GLY A 78 6.90 12.03 -9.27
N ILE A 79 6.59 12.08 -7.97
CA ILE A 79 5.43 12.79 -7.43
C ILE A 79 5.83 13.84 -6.40
N SER A 80 4.99 14.87 -6.23
CA SER A 80 5.22 15.95 -5.28
C SER A 80 5.06 15.49 -3.83
N HIS A 81 5.71 16.21 -2.90
CA HIS A 81 5.67 15.89 -1.47
C HIS A 81 4.24 15.86 -0.91
N GLY A 82 3.41 16.83 -1.31
CA GLY A 82 2.00 16.87 -0.92
C GLY A 82 1.19 15.66 -1.40
N ALA A 83 1.46 15.17 -2.61
CA ALA A 83 0.83 13.97 -3.13
C ALA A 83 1.21 12.72 -2.33
N ILE A 84 2.48 12.58 -1.94
CA ILE A 84 2.95 11.45 -1.11
C ILE A 84 2.22 11.40 0.23
N VAL A 85 2.11 12.55 0.91
CA VAL A 85 1.41 12.66 2.21
C VAL A 85 -0.07 12.32 2.03
N LEU A 86 -0.73 12.89 1.01
CA LEU A 86 -2.13 12.63 0.71
C LEU A 86 -2.39 11.15 0.41
N TYR A 87 -1.57 10.52 -0.43
CA TYR A 87 -1.72 9.11 -0.79
C TYR A 87 -1.52 8.22 0.43
N THR A 88 -0.52 8.52 1.27
CA THR A 88 -0.28 7.75 2.49
C THR A 88 -1.45 7.86 3.46
N GLN A 89 -2.01 9.05 3.66
CA GLN A 89 -3.17 9.25 4.53
C GLN A 89 -4.40 8.48 4.04
N ARG A 90 -4.71 8.54 2.74
CA ARG A 90 -5.83 7.80 2.13
C ARG A 90 -5.67 6.30 2.28
N VAL A 91 -4.47 5.79 2.04
CA VAL A 91 -4.17 4.36 2.18
C VAL A 91 -4.31 3.91 3.63
N ILE A 92 -3.81 4.69 4.60
CA ILE A 92 -3.99 4.38 6.03
C ILE A 92 -5.49 4.37 6.38
N GLN A 93 -6.26 5.36 5.92
CA GLN A 93 -7.70 5.43 6.18
C GLN A 93 -8.44 4.19 5.63
N ILE A 94 -8.15 3.74 4.41
CA ILE A 94 -8.82 2.57 3.84
C ILE A 94 -8.39 1.27 4.54
N LEU A 95 -7.09 1.12 4.86
CA LEU A 95 -6.61 -0.04 5.62
C LEU A 95 -7.24 -0.10 7.00
N MET A 96 -7.45 1.05 7.65
CA MET A 96 -8.13 1.11 8.95
C MET A 96 -9.62 0.77 8.86
N LYS A 97 -10.28 0.96 7.73
CA LYS A 97 -11.66 0.45 7.50
C LYS A 97 -11.66 -1.05 7.26
N LEU A 98 -10.66 -1.56 6.53
CA LEU A 98 -10.52 -2.98 6.26
C LEU A 98 -10.14 -3.78 7.50
N LYS A 99 -9.41 -3.19 8.46
CA LYS A 99 -8.91 -3.86 9.67
C LYS A 99 -9.97 -4.70 10.38
N CYS A 100 -11.20 -4.18 10.49
CA CYS A 100 -12.29 -4.87 11.20
C CYS A 100 -12.76 -6.16 10.49
N LYS A 101 -12.42 -6.33 9.21
CA LYS A 101 -12.74 -7.52 8.41
C LYS A 101 -11.61 -8.54 8.39
N VAL A 102 -10.36 -8.10 8.57
CA VAL A 102 -9.17 -8.95 8.36
C VAL A 102 -8.36 -9.21 9.62
N ILE A 103 -8.43 -8.33 10.63
CA ILE A 103 -7.75 -8.49 11.91
C ILE A 103 -8.75 -9.08 12.89
N VAL A 104 -8.58 -10.37 13.18
CA VAL A 104 -9.28 -11.08 14.24
C VAL A 104 -8.26 -11.42 15.32
N TRP A 105 -8.60 -11.15 16.58
CA TRP A 105 -7.74 -11.59 17.68
C TRP A 105 -7.85 -13.11 17.79
N PRO A 106 -6.71 -13.84 17.80
CA PRO A 106 -6.74 -15.30 17.91
C PRO A 106 -7.41 -15.72 19.22
N THR A 107 -8.21 -16.78 19.16
CA THR A 107 -8.82 -17.42 20.34
C THR A 107 -7.75 -18.02 21.25
N ILE A 108 -8.11 -18.37 22.49
CA ILE A 108 -7.17 -18.99 23.45
C ILE A 108 -6.60 -20.30 22.86
N GLU A 109 -7.44 -21.06 22.15
CA GLU A 109 -7.08 -22.29 21.47
C GLU A 109 -6.08 -22.03 20.34
N GLN A 110 -6.36 -21.06 19.46
CA GLN A 110 -5.43 -20.66 18.39
C GLN A 110 -4.11 -20.09 18.94
N GLN A 111 -4.16 -19.37 20.06
CA GLN A 111 -2.96 -18.89 20.75
C GLN A 111 -2.12 -20.07 21.27
N ARG A 112 -2.75 -21.09 21.88
CA ARG A 112 -2.05 -22.29 22.33
C ARG A 112 -1.41 -23.05 21.16
N GLU A 113 -2.11 -23.21 20.04
CA GLU A 113 -1.56 -23.84 18.84
C GLU A 113 -0.35 -23.06 18.31
N MET A 114 -0.44 -21.74 18.16
CA MET A 114 0.67 -20.90 17.70
C MET A 114 1.87 -20.93 18.65
N SER A 115 1.64 -21.05 19.96
CA SER A 115 2.71 -21.18 20.97
C SER A 115 3.43 -22.54 20.94
N GLN A 116 2.84 -23.57 20.35
CA GLN A 116 3.47 -24.89 20.23
C GLN A 116 4.28 -25.10 18.94
N VAL A 117 4.22 -24.16 17.99
CA VAL A 117 4.99 -24.21 16.73
C VAL A 117 6.33 -23.44 16.85
N ILE A 118 6.88 -23.34 18.07
CA ILE A 118 8.19 -22.71 18.34
C ILE A 118 9.18 -23.77 18.83
#